data_AF-A0A6G2HCB4-F1
#
_entry.id   AF-A0A6G2HCB4-F1
#
_cell.length_a   1.000
_cell.length_b   1.000
_cell.length_c   1.000
_cell.angle_alpha   90.00
_cell.angle_beta   90.00
_cell.angle_gamma   90.00
#
_symmetry.space_group_name_H-M   'P 1'
#
loop_
_entity.id
_entity.type
_entity.pdbx_description
1 polymer ?
#
loop_
_entity_poly.entity_id
_entity_poly.type
_entity_poly.pdbx_seq_one_letter_code
_entity_poly.pdbx_strand_id
1 'polypeptide(L)'
;MELDCEGCAGCCVDWRPLRPDDDAVDGAAARRAGRRPPLDDVDGLVPLSRDEVAAFLGDGLGDVLVPRLFEPAEGDDRREIDGIDVAAAGGRPVFMVGLRKPPKPVAPVGTDTPRWLDACVFLDPTTLQCRIHGSDRYPETCAVYPGHNLALGAETACERVTAAGGGERLLDDAVPEGTPPPAFGPHALGATVFAYPDPNDLSGVVGRLRAGETTAADRARFVGAAVGSRPGSLTVDRERMATAERRARDADSWAGRAVDEWKTRAGADGETVPLDPPVRERLVRELEDDAGAPATPGWE
;
A
#
# COMPACT_ATOMS: atom_id res chain seq x y z
N MET A 1 -4.22 22.55 -9.35
CA MET A 1 -3.46 21.99 -8.22
C MET A 1 -2.03 21.83 -8.69
N GLU A 2 -1.09 22.44 -8.00
CA GLU A 2 0.34 22.25 -8.27
C GLU A 2 0.71 20.85 -7.79
N LEU A 3 1.47 20.11 -8.61
CA LEU A 3 1.95 18.79 -8.25
C LEU A 3 3.45 18.84 -8.29
N ASP A 4 4.04 18.71 -7.12
CA ASP A 4 5.45 18.46 -7.01
C ASP A 4 5.68 16.96 -7.18
N CYS A 5 6.61 16.61 -8.07
CA CYS A 5 7.07 15.24 -8.20
C CYS A 5 7.87 14.82 -6.97
N GLU A 6 8.48 15.79 -6.28
CA GLU A 6 9.02 15.67 -4.93
C GLU A 6 7.84 15.60 -3.95
N GLY A 7 7.60 14.43 -3.34
CA GLY A 7 6.44 14.22 -2.46
C GLY A 7 5.14 13.80 -3.15
N CYS A 8 5.17 13.47 -4.46
CA CYS A 8 3.99 13.13 -5.25
C CYS A 8 3.19 11.93 -4.74
N ALA A 9 1.86 12.10 -4.67
CA ALA A 9 0.88 11.06 -4.39
C ALA A 9 0.49 10.18 -5.59
N GLY A 10 1.15 10.30 -6.74
CA GLY A 10 0.78 9.62 -7.98
C GLY A 10 0.79 8.08 -7.89
N CYS A 11 1.61 7.50 -7.00
CA CYS A 11 1.58 6.07 -6.66
C CYS A 11 0.66 5.74 -5.47
N CYS A 12 0.29 6.75 -4.68
CA CYS A 12 -0.54 6.60 -3.49
C CYS A 12 -2.02 6.43 -3.80
N VAL A 13 -2.50 6.83 -4.99
CA VAL A 13 -3.92 6.74 -5.39
C VAL A 13 -4.09 5.70 -6.51
N ASP A 14 -5.17 4.94 -6.45
CA ASP A 14 -5.64 4.12 -7.55
C ASP A 14 -6.46 4.98 -8.52
N TRP A 15 -5.93 5.19 -9.72
CA TRP A 15 -6.53 6.03 -10.75
C TRP A 15 -7.34 5.23 -11.78
N ARG A 16 -7.29 3.89 -11.74
CA ARG A 16 -7.97 3.02 -12.72
C ARG A 16 -9.46 3.31 -12.89
N PRO A 17 -10.23 3.62 -11.83
CA PRO A 17 -11.66 3.86 -11.94
C PRO A 17 -12.04 5.06 -12.83
N LEU A 18 -11.09 5.97 -13.09
CA LEU A 18 -11.32 7.16 -13.90
C LEU A 18 -11.18 6.92 -15.40
N ARG A 19 -10.60 5.78 -15.80
CA ARG A 19 -10.39 5.40 -17.21
C ARG A 19 -10.74 3.93 -17.45
N PRO A 20 -12.03 3.57 -17.34
CA PRO A 20 -12.47 2.18 -17.48
C PRO A 20 -12.31 1.63 -18.90
N ASP A 21 -12.20 2.48 -19.92
CA ASP A 21 -12.06 2.09 -21.33
C ASP A 21 -10.60 1.99 -21.80
N ASP A 22 -9.63 2.38 -20.97
CA ASP A 22 -8.19 2.26 -21.24
C ASP A 22 -7.61 1.05 -20.48
N ASP A 23 -7.95 -0.16 -20.92
CA ASP A 23 -7.31 -1.43 -20.48
C ASP A 23 -5.77 -1.42 -20.71
N ALA A 24 -5.26 -0.38 -21.38
CA ALA A 24 -3.87 -0.18 -21.77
C ALA A 24 -3.28 1.15 -21.26
N VAL A 25 -3.68 1.67 -20.08
CA VAL A 25 -2.76 2.59 -19.40
C VAL A 25 -1.58 1.75 -18.93
N ASP A 26 -0.50 1.78 -19.71
CA ASP A 26 0.74 1.02 -19.50
C ASP A 26 1.22 1.08 -18.05
N GLY A 27 0.96 2.17 -17.31
CA GLY A 27 1.30 2.30 -15.88
C GLY A 27 0.50 1.44 -14.88
N ALA A 28 -0.81 1.22 -15.08
CA ALA A 28 -1.63 0.39 -14.17
C ALA A 28 -1.46 -1.10 -14.46
N ALA A 29 -1.39 -1.45 -15.74
CA ALA A 29 -0.98 -2.78 -16.18
C ALA A 29 0.47 -3.09 -15.78
N ALA A 30 1.41 -2.13 -15.88
CA ALA A 30 2.81 -2.31 -15.46
C ALA A 30 2.97 -2.53 -13.95
N ARG A 31 2.16 -1.88 -13.10
CA ARG A 31 2.18 -2.11 -11.65
C ARG A 31 1.70 -3.52 -11.26
N ARG A 32 1.00 -4.21 -12.17
CA ARG A 32 0.63 -5.62 -12.07
C ARG A 32 1.42 -6.53 -13.01
N ALA A 33 2.34 -5.98 -13.81
CA ALA A 33 3.14 -6.71 -14.78
C ALA A 33 4.30 -7.47 -14.10
N GLY A 34 3.94 -8.35 -13.19
CA GLY A 34 4.79 -9.40 -12.66
C GLY A 34 4.30 -10.75 -13.15
N ARG A 35 5.20 -11.74 -13.19
CA ARG A 35 4.81 -13.13 -13.48
C ARG A 35 3.88 -13.74 -12.42
N ARG A 36 3.75 -13.08 -11.27
CA ARG A 36 2.96 -13.50 -10.11
C ARG A 36 1.87 -12.47 -9.83
N PRO A 37 0.64 -12.70 -10.31
CA PRO A 37 -0.50 -11.84 -10.02
C PRO A 37 -0.76 -11.77 -8.50
N PRO A 38 -1.04 -10.58 -7.93
CA PRO A 38 -1.55 -10.50 -6.56
C PRO A 38 -2.95 -11.12 -6.46
N LEU A 39 -3.29 -11.69 -5.31
CA LEU A 39 -4.64 -12.22 -5.04
C LEU A 39 -5.67 -11.14 -4.70
N ASP A 40 -5.21 -9.97 -4.24
CA ASP A 40 -6.04 -8.80 -3.98
C ASP A 40 -6.06 -7.85 -5.19
N ASP A 41 -7.02 -6.92 -5.22
CA ASP A 41 -7.14 -5.92 -6.29
C ASP A 41 -6.51 -4.56 -5.94
N VAL A 42 -5.62 -4.46 -4.94
CA VAL A 42 -5.07 -3.15 -4.53
C VAL A 42 -4.03 -2.66 -5.56
N ASP A 43 -4.19 -1.46 -6.15
CA ASP A 43 -3.15 -0.88 -7.01
C ASP A 43 -1.97 -0.36 -6.20
N GLY A 44 -0.74 -0.60 -6.69
CA GLY A 44 0.47 0.04 -6.16
C GLY A 44 0.68 -0.12 -4.65
N LEU A 45 0.44 -1.32 -4.10
CA LEU A 45 0.73 -1.60 -2.70
C LEU A 45 2.21 -1.30 -2.41
N VAL A 46 2.48 -0.52 -1.36
CA VAL A 46 3.83 -0.21 -0.90
C VAL A 46 4.36 -1.37 -0.06
N PRO A 47 5.28 -2.21 -0.55
CA PRO A 47 5.88 -3.25 0.27
C PRO A 47 6.75 -2.63 1.37
N LEU A 48 6.60 -3.16 2.58
CA LEU A 48 7.38 -2.80 3.75
C LEU A 48 8.35 -3.92 4.11
N SER A 49 9.55 -3.52 4.51
CA SER A 49 10.49 -4.42 5.17
C SER A 49 9.99 -4.83 6.55
N ARG A 50 10.56 -5.91 7.08
CA ARG A 50 10.30 -6.43 8.41
C ARG A 50 10.48 -5.37 9.49
N ASP A 51 11.53 -4.56 9.33
CA ASP A 51 11.90 -3.58 10.33
C ASP A 51 10.95 -2.38 10.27
N GLU A 52 10.49 -1.98 9.09
CA GLU A 52 9.39 -1.01 8.94
C GLU A 52 8.08 -1.55 9.53
N VAL A 53 7.70 -2.80 9.24
CA VAL A 53 6.51 -3.45 9.83
C VAL A 53 6.60 -3.45 11.35
N ALA A 54 7.76 -3.82 11.91
CA ALA A 54 8.00 -3.80 13.35
C ALA A 54 7.96 -2.39 13.93
N ALA A 55 8.45 -1.39 13.18
CA ALA A 55 8.39 0.01 13.56
C ALA A 55 6.93 0.48 13.62
N PHE A 56 6.14 0.33 12.54
CA PHE A 56 4.71 0.71 12.54
C PHE A 56 3.96 0.09 13.72
N LEU A 57 4.21 -1.19 14.00
CA LEU A 57 3.65 -1.87 15.17
C LEU A 57 4.15 -1.28 16.50
N GLY A 58 5.42 -0.87 16.55
CA GLY A 58 6.06 -0.12 17.63
C GLY A 58 5.26 1.10 18.06
N ASP A 59 4.71 1.82 17.08
CA ASP A 59 3.99 3.08 17.25
C ASP A 59 2.48 2.90 17.42
N GLY A 60 2.01 1.66 17.50
CA GLY A 60 0.58 1.36 17.60
C GLY A 60 -0.18 1.50 16.28
N LEU A 61 0.50 1.59 15.14
CA LEU A 61 -0.08 1.69 13.79
C LEU A 61 -0.24 0.30 13.14
N GLY A 62 -0.42 -0.77 13.93
CA GLY A 62 -0.53 -2.14 13.40
C GLY A 62 -1.75 -2.36 12.51
N ASP A 63 -2.79 -1.56 12.70
CA ASP A 63 -4.07 -1.59 11.99
C ASP A 63 -4.04 -0.93 10.60
N VAL A 64 -2.95 -0.24 10.25
CA VAL A 64 -2.71 0.33 8.91
C VAL A 64 -2.04 -0.65 7.96
N LEU A 65 -1.57 -1.79 8.47
CA LEU A 65 -0.82 -2.80 7.73
C LEU A 65 -1.78 -3.82 7.09
N VAL A 66 -1.45 -4.27 5.87
CA VAL A 66 -2.24 -5.26 5.13
C VAL A 66 -1.32 -6.28 4.43
N PRO A 67 -1.66 -7.59 4.47
CA PRO A 67 -0.93 -8.60 3.73
C PRO A 67 -1.35 -8.66 2.25
N ARG A 68 -0.43 -9.13 1.42
CA ARG A 68 -0.67 -9.51 0.02
C ARG A 68 -0.09 -10.89 -0.26
N LEU A 69 -0.90 -11.78 -0.82
CA LEU A 69 -0.47 -13.05 -1.38
C LEU A 69 -0.51 -13.00 -2.91
N PHE A 70 0.07 -14.00 -3.54
CA PHE A 70 0.21 -14.08 -4.99
C PHE A 70 -0.26 -15.43 -5.50
N GLU A 71 -0.82 -15.43 -6.71
CA GLU A 71 -1.00 -16.65 -7.50
C GLU A 71 0.37 -17.22 -7.91
N PRO A 72 0.54 -18.55 -7.98
CA PRO A 72 1.78 -19.16 -8.43
C PRO A 72 2.00 -18.93 -9.94
N ALA A 73 3.21 -18.54 -10.33
CA ALA A 73 3.61 -18.51 -11.74
C ALA A 73 3.95 -19.93 -12.24
N GLU A 74 4.10 -20.09 -13.55
CA GLU A 74 4.62 -21.33 -14.12
C GLU A 74 5.99 -21.68 -13.53
N GLY A 75 6.11 -22.90 -12.98
CA GLY A 75 7.34 -23.41 -12.36
C GLY A 75 7.54 -23.02 -10.89
N ASP A 76 6.64 -22.23 -10.31
CA ASP A 76 6.68 -21.92 -8.88
C ASP A 76 6.21 -23.10 -8.02
N ASP A 77 6.78 -23.20 -6.82
CA ASP A 77 6.15 -23.95 -5.74
C ASP A 77 4.79 -23.32 -5.43
N ARG A 78 3.79 -24.18 -5.18
CA ARG A 78 2.43 -23.75 -4.82
C ARG A 78 1.91 -24.47 -3.59
N ARG A 79 0.98 -23.83 -2.89
CA ARG A 79 0.22 -24.42 -1.80
C ARG A 79 -1.27 -24.15 -2.02
N GLU A 80 -2.08 -25.19 -1.99
CA GLU A 80 -3.54 -25.05 -2.02
C GLU A 80 -4.07 -24.80 -0.60
N ILE A 81 -4.93 -23.78 -0.46
CA ILE A 81 -5.66 -23.45 0.78
C ILE A 81 -7.11 -23.19 0.39
N ASP A 82 -8.04 -24.01 0.90
CA ASP A 82 -9.47 -23.95 0.58
C ASP A 82 -9.78 -23.87 -0.93
N GLY A 83 -9.02 -24.62 -1.75
CA GLY A 83 -9.18 -24.63 -3.21
C GLY A 83 -8.60 -23.41 -3.93
N ILE A 84 -7.85 -22.54 -3.24
CA ILE A 84 -7.13 -21.40 -3.82
C ILE A 84 -5.63 -21.74 -3.80
N ASP A 85 -5.02 -21.77 -4.99
CA ASP A 85 -3.57 -21.91 -5.13
C ASP A 85 -2.86 -20.60 -4.81
N VAL A 86 -1.89 -20.66 -3.88
CA VAL A 86 -1.00 -19.56 -3.56
C VAL A 86 0.44 -19.91 -3.87
N ALA A 87 1.22 -18.93 -4.32
CA ALA A 87 2.66 -19.05 -4.45
C ALA A 87 3.27 -19.46 -3.10
N ALA A 88 4.27 -20.33 -3.13
CA ALA A 88 4.90 -20.86 -1.94
C ALA A 88 6.43 -20.92 -2.07
N ALA A 89 7.10 -21.06 -0.94
CA ALA A 89 8.52 -21.38 -0.85
C ALA A 89 8.74 -22.38 0.28
N GLY A 90 9.29 -23.56 -0.03
CA GLY A 90 9.45 -24.63 0.96
C GLY A 90 8.12 -25.10 1.56
N GLY A 91 7.07 -25.14 0.73
CA GLY A 91 5.70 -25.52 1.13
C GLY A 91 4.94 -24.47 1.97
N ARG A 92 5.51 -23.27 2.15
CA ARG A 92 4.91 -22.17 2.93
C ARG A 92 4.40 -21.06 2.01
N PRO A 93 3.15 -20.58 2.19
CA PRO A 93 2.61 -19.45 1.43
C PRO A 93 3.51 -18.23 1.52
N VAL A 94 3.88 -17.64 0.39
CA VAL A 94 4.65 -16.39 0.36
C VAL A 94 3.73 -15.18 0.34
N PHE A 95 4.14 -14.14 1.06
CA PHE A 95 3.36 -12.91 1.18
C PHE A 95 4.26 -11.68 1.35
N MET A 96 3.69 -10.50 1.12
CA MET A 96 4.25 -9.20 1.48
C MET A 96 3.33 -8.52 2.49
N VAL A 97 3.85 -7.54 3.23
CA VAL A 97 3.05 -6.61 4.04
C VAL A 97 3.23 -5.22 3.45
N GLY A 98 2.13 -4.49 3.32
CA GLY A 98 2.13 -3.11 2.89
C GLY A 98 1.14 -2.24 3.65
N LEU A 99 0.90 -1.05 3.13
CA LEU A 99 -0.02 -0.07 3.72
C LEU A 99 -1.43 -0.20 3.11
N ARG A 100 -2.46 -0.12 3.96
CA ARG A 100 -3.87 -0.08 3.53
C ARG A 100 -4.13 1.12 2.60
N LYS A 101 -5.01 0.91 1.63
CA LYS A 101 -5.51 1.95 0.74
C LYS A 101 -7.04 2.05 0.86
N PRO A 102 -7.60 2.79 1.83
CA PRO A 102 -9.05 3.05 1.89
C PRO A 102 -9.53 3.92 0.72
N PRO A 103 -10.83 3.86 0.38
CA PRO A 103 -11.43 4.87 -0.48
C PRO A 103 -11.42 6.23 0.22
N LYS A 104 -10.89 7.26 -0.44
CA LYS A 104 -10.88 8.65 0.05
C LYS A 104 -11.47 9.60 -1.00
N PRO A 105 -11.98 10.79 -0.60
CA PRO A 105 -12.60 11.74 -1.52
C PRO A 105 -11.54 12.57 -2.26
N VAL A 106 -10.87 11.96 -3.22
CA VAL A 106 -9.74 12.54 -3.97
C VAL A 106 -10.24 13.23 -5.23
N ALA A 107 -9.85 14.49 -5.45
CA ALA A 107 -10.08 15.18 -6.71
C ALA A 107 -8.98 14.81 -7.71
N PRO A 108 -9.31 14.26 -8.89
CA PRO A 108 -8.35 14.05 -9.96
C PRO A 108 -7.68 15.36 -10.37
N VAL A 109 -6.43 15.25 -10.81
CA VAL A 109 -5.62 16.38 -11.24
C VAL A 109 -6.34 17.18 -12.33
N GLY A 110 -6.38 18.50 -12.19
CA GLY A 110 -7.05 19.39 -13.14
C GLY A 110 -8.58 19.39 -13.04
N THR A 111 -9.15 18.77 -12.00
CA THR A 111 -10.60 18.75 -11.76
C THR A 111 -10.94 19.21 -10.34
N ASP A 112 -12.12 19.80 -10.17
CA ASP A 112 -12.65 20.21 -8.87
C ASP A 112 -13.65 19.21 -8.29
N THR A 113 -13.85 18.06 -8.96
CA THR A 113 -14.88 17.08 -8.64
C THR A 113 -14.24 15.88 -7.91
N PRO A 114 -14.34 15.78 -6.57
CA PRO A 114 -13.78 14.65 -5.85
C PRO A 114 -14.53 13.38 -6.16
N ARG A 115 -13.78 12.29 -6.16
CA ARG A 115 -14.27 10.93 -6.38
C ARG A 115 -13.82 10.03 -5.26
N TRP A 116 -14.59 8.98 -4.98
CA TRP A 116 -14.12 7.91 -4.11
C TRP A 116 -13.05 7.14 -4.86
N LEU A 117 -11.81 7.18 -4.38
CA LEU A 117 -10.67 6.46 -4.97
C LEU A 117 -9.85 5.83 -3.85
N ASP A 118 -9.42 4.59 -4.05
CA ASP A 118 -8.52 3.93 -3.11
C ASP A 118 -7.18 4.67 -3.03
N ALA A 119 -6.85 5.16 -1.84
CA ALA A 119 -5.68 5.98 -1.59
C ALA A 119 -4.94 5.50 -0.35
N CYS A 120 -3.60 5.59 -0.36
CA CYS A 120 -2.75 5.25 0.79
C CYS A 120 -3.31 5.90 2.06
N VAL A 121 -3.34 5.13 3.15
CA VAL A 121 -3.88 5.57 4.45
C VAL A 121 -3.28 6.90 4.94
N PHE A 122 -2.02 7.19 4.62
CA PHE A 122 -1.34 8.43 5.02
C PHE A 122 -1.44 9.57 3.99
N LEU A 123 -2.14 9.37 2.87
CA LEU A 123 -2.40 10.43 1.91
C LEU A 123 -3.48 11.36 2.44
N ASP A 124 -3.20 12.65 2.53
CA ASP A 124 -4.23 13.66 2.74
C ASP A 124 -5.05 13.85 1.44
N PRO A 125 -6.37 13.56 1.43
CA PRO A 125 -7.17 13.66 0.21
C PRO A 125 -7.45 15.11 -0.25
N THR A 126 -7.19 16.10 0.60
CA THR A 126 -7.38 17.52 0.31
C THR A 126 -6.14 18.12 -0.35
N THR A 127 -4.96 17.82 0.18
CA THR A 127 -3.69 18.39 -0.31
C THR A 127 -2.95 17.48 -1.28
N LEU A 128 -3.30 16.19 -1.32
CA LEU A 128 -2.57 15.13 -2.01
C LEU A 128 -1.11 14.98 -1.55
N GLN A 129 -0.83 15.32 -0.29
CA GLN A 129 0.48 15.12 0.32
C GLN A 129 0.48 13.90 1.24
N CYS A 130 1.64 13.26 1.35
CA CYS A 130 1.85 12.23 2.35
C CYS A 130 2.10 12.86 3.73
N ARG A 131 1.24 12.56 4.71
CA ARG A 131 1.31 13.08 6.09
C ARG A 131 2.56 12.63 6.85
N ILE A 132 3.25 11.59 6.37
CA ILE A 132 4.46 11.07 6.99
C ILE A 132 5.70 11.29 6.12
N HIS A 133 5.61 12.09 5.06
CA HIS A 133 6.76 12.44 4.21
C HIS A 133 7.88 13.07 5.03
N GLY A 134 9.12 12.64 4.79
CA GLY A 134 10.30 13.13 5.51
C GLY A 134 10.39 12.73 6.99
N SER A 135 9.41 11.99 7.52
CA SER A 135 9.49 11.42 8.86
C SER A 135 10.27 10.10 8.86
N ASP A 136 10.71 9.65 10.04
CA ASP A 136 11.32 8.33 10.24
C ASP A 136 10.40 7.16 9.82
N ARG A 137 9.11 7.43 9.62
CA ARG A 137 8.10 6.43 9.22
C ARG A 137 7.76 6.46 7.74
N TYR A 138 8.36 7.38 6.99
CA TYR A 138 8.23 7.39 5.55
C TYR A 138 8.85 6.11 4.97
N PRO A 139 8.09 5.25 4.27
CA PRO A 139 8.62 3.99 3.80
C PRO A 139 9.79 4.18 2.83
N GLU A 140 10.83 3.35 2.97
CA GLU A 140 12.01 3.40 2.10
C GLU A 140 11.61 3.20 0.64
N THR A 141 10.70 2.25 0.38
CA THR A 141 10.14 2.01 -0.95
C THR A 141 9.54 3.28 -1.56
N CYS A 142 8.85 4.11 -0.78
CA CYS A 142 8.29 5.37 -1.27
C CYS A 142 9.39 6.37 -1.62
N ALA A 143 10.44 6.47 -0.79
CA ALA A 143 11.55 7.39 -1.00
C ALA A 143 12.38 7.07 -2.26
N VAL A 144 12.57 5.79 -2.56
CA VAL A 144 13.45 5.37 -3.68
C VAL A 144 12.70 5.08 -4.98
N TYR A 145 11.37 4.95 -4.93
CA TYR A 145 10.54 4.59 -6.10
C TYR A 145 10.74 5.51 -7.32
N PRO A 146 10.80 6.86 -7.18
CA PRO A 146 11.07 7.73 -8.32
C PRO A 146 12.41 7.41 -8.99
N GLY A 147 13.48 7.26 -8.19
CA GLY A 147 14.82 6.91 -8.69
C GLY A 147 14.87 5.55 -9.37
N HIS A 148 14.15 4.54 -8.86
CA HIS A 148 14.06 3.22 -9.49
C HIS A 148 13.38 3.25 -10.85
N ASN A 149 12.29 4.03 -11.02
CA ASN A 149 11.64 4.14 -12.33
C ASN A 149 12.57 4.79 -13.36
N LEU A 150 13.26 5.87 -12.97
CA LEU A 150 14.26 6.53 -13.83
C LEU A 150 15.39 5.56 -14.22
N ALA A 151 15.91 4.80 -13.25
CA ALA A 151 16.97 3.82 -13.49
C ALA A 151 16.53 2.68 -14.43
N LEU A 152 15.25 2.32 -14.40
CA LEU A 152 14.67 1.28 -15.24
C LEU A 152 14.14 1.81 -16.59
N GLY A 153 14.19 3.12 -16.83
CA GLY A 153 13.56 3.77 -17.99
C GLY A 153 12.05 3.54 -18.05
N ALA A 154 11.42 3.29 -16.91
CA ALA A 154 9.99 3.04 -16.80
C ALA A 154 9.25 4.39 -16.70
N GLU A 155 8.14 4.51 -17.43
CA GLU A 155 7.31 5.71 -17.38
C GLU A 155 6.81 5.96 -15.93
N THR A 156 7.22 7.10 -15.39
CA THR A 156 6.89 7.53 -14.04
C THR A 156 5.42 7.95 -13.92
N ALA A 157 4.87 7.90 -12.71
CA ALA A 157 3.55 8.48 -12.46
C ALA A 157 3.52 9.99 -12.78
N CYS A 158 4.64 10.68 -12.57
CA CYS A 158 4.83 12.08 -12.92
C CYS A 158 4.70 12.34 -14.43
N GLU A 159 5.35 11.55 -15.26
CA GLU A 159 5.27 11.68 -16.72
C GLU A 159 3.84 11.51 -17.23
N ARG A 160 3.08 10.57 -16.65
CA ARG A 160 1.65 10.43 -16.96
C ARG A 160 0.82 11.63 -16.57
N VAL A 161 1.09 12.20 -15.38
CA VAL A 161 0.35 13.36 -14.91
C VAL A 161 0.66 14.60 -15.77
N THR A 162 1.93 14.84 -16.12
CA THR A 162 2.31 15.90 -17.07
C THR A 162 1.66 15.68 -18.44
N ALA A 163 1.69 14.46 -18.98
CA ALA A 163 1.04 14.13 -20.25
C ALA A 163 -0.48 14.36 -20.21
N ALA A 164 -1.11 14.23 -19.04
CA ALA A 164 -2.52 14.50 -18.83
C ALA A 164 -2.84 15.98 -18.53
N GLY A 165 -1.86 16.89 -18.58
CA GLY A 165 -2.05 18.33 -18.33
C GLY A 165 -1.79 18.78 -16.88
N GLY A 166 -1.13 17.96 -16.07
CA GLY A 166 -0.52 18.39 -14.81
C GLY A 166 0.63 19.39 -15.05
N GLY A 167 0.94 20.23 -14.05
CA GLY A 167 1.92 21.32 -14.15
C GLY A 167 3.37 20.91 -14.44
N GLU A 168 4.31 21.83 -14.21
CA GLU A 168 5.75 21.59 -14.46
C GLU A 168 6.34 20.51 -13.54
N ARG A 169 7.26 19.73 -14.11
CA ARG A 169 8.00 18.66 -13.44
C ARG A 169 9.15 19.26 -12.63
N LEU A 170 9.22 18.96 -11.33
CA LEU A 170 10.29 19.44 -10.43
C LEU A 170 11.46 18.45 -10.24
N LEU A 171 11.27 17.16 -10.53
CA LEU A 171 12.36 16.19 -10.49
C LEU A 171 13.10 16.11 -11.83
N ASP A 172 14.44 16.18 -11.76
CA ASP A 172 15.35 15.91 -12.88
C ASP A 172 15.03 14.54 -13.53
N ASP A 173 15.37 14.37 -14.80
CA ASP A 173 15.30 13.07 -15.49
C ASP A 173 16.51 12.18 -15.18
N ALA A 174 17.48 12.71 -14.44
CA ALA A 174 18.59 11.97 -13.87
C ALA A 174 18.19 11.08 -12.68
N VAL A 175 18.75 9.87 -12.62
CA VAL A 175 18.67 9.00 -11.44
C VAL A 175 19.41 9.68 -10.28
N PRO A 176 18.76 9.91 -9.12
CA PRO A 176 19.42 10.50 -7.97
C PRO A 176 20.67 9.73 -7.54
N GLU A 177 21.77 10.44 -7.28
CA GLU A 177 23.00 9.83 -6.78
C GLU A 177 22.72 9.06 -5.48
N GLY A 178 23.27 7.84 -5.38
CA GLY A 178 23.08 7.01 -4.19
C GLY A 178 21.76 6.23 -4.14
N THR A 179 20.93 6.25 -5.20
CA THR A 179 19.76 5.37 -5.30
C THR A 179 20.17 3.90 -5.06
N PRO A 180 19.66 3.24 -4.01
CA PRO A 180 20.04 1.86 -3.71
C PRO A 180 19.49 0.91 -4.79
N PRO A 181 20.07 -0.29 -4.97
CA PRO A 181 19.49 -1.28 -5.86
C PRO A 181 18.09 -1.71 -5.36
N PRO A 182 17.18 -2.16 -6.25
CA PRO A 182 15.88 -2.67 -5.84
C PRO A 182 16.00 -3.77 -4.78
N ALA A 183 15.16 -3.71 -3.74
CA ALA A 183 15.23 -4.57 -2.57
C ALA A 183 14.81 -6.04 -2.81
N PHE A 184 14.82 -6.52 -4.06
CA PHE A 184 14.37 -7.85 -4.48
C PHE A 184 15.50 -8.86 -4.72
N GLY A 185 16.65 -8.66 -4.09
CA GLY A 185 17.77 -9.61 -4.13
C GLY A 185 17.52 -10.89 -3.30
N PRO A 186 18.46 -11.84 -3.28
CA PRO A 186 18.37 -13.08 -2.49
C PRO A 186 18.09 -12.86 -0.98
N HIS A 187 18.42 -11.67 -0.47
CA HIS A 187 18.20 -11.27 0.92
C HIS A 187 16.76 -10.77 1.20
N ALA A 188 15.92 -10.64 0.17
CA ALA A 188 14.53 -10.20 0.31
C ALA A 188 13.69 -11.19 1.14
N LEU A 189 14.06 -12.48 1.13
CA LEU A 189 13.35 -13.51 1.88
C LEU A 189 13.52 -13.31 3.39
N GLY A 190 12.40 -13.21 4.11
CA GLY A 190 12.37 -12.89 5.54
C GLY A 190 12.69 -11.43 5.87
N ALA A 191 12.97 -10.60 4.86
CA ALA A 191 13.20 -9.15 5.00
C ALA A 191 12.03 -8.34 4.42
N THR A 192 11.58 -8.60 3.20
CA THR A 192 10.47 -7.90 2.54
C THR A 192 9.45 -8.87 1.92
N VAL A 193 9.89 -10.08 1.60
CA VAL A 193 9.04 -11.21 1.20
C VAL A 193 9.06 -12.25 2.32
N PHE A 194 7.89 -12.61 2.84
CA PHE A 194 7.76 -13.46 4.01
C PHE A 194 7.13 -14.81 3.63
N ALA A 195 7.33 -15.82 4.47
CA ALA A 195 6.73 -17.13 4.31
C ALA A 195 5.88 -17.46 5.55
N TYR A 196 4.59 -17.68 5.37
CA TYR A 196 3.69 -17.97 6.48
C TYR A 196 3.98 -19.38 7.04
N PRO A 197 4.21 -19.54 8.34
CA PRO A 197 4.87 -20.73 8.86
C PRO A 197 3.99 -21.98 8.97
N ASP A 198 2.66 -21.83 9.08
CA ASP A 198 1.70 -22.94 9.04
C ASP A 198 0.52 -22.62 8.10
N PRO A 199 0.42 -23.25 6.92
CA PRO A 199 -0.65 -22.95 5.97
C PRO A 199 -2.06 -23.30 6.47
N ASN A 200 -2.19 -24.20 7.45
CA ASN A 200 -3.52 -24.62 7.94
C ASN A 200 -4.19 -23.50 8.74
N ASP A 201 -3.41 -22.60 9.36
CA ASP A 201 -3.93 -21.43 10.08
C ASP A 201 -4.61 -20.41 9.14
N LEU A 202 -4.43 -20.54 7.83
CA LEU A 202 -4.95 -19.62 6.81
C LEU A 202 -6.30 -20.06 6.22
N SER A 203 -6.91 -21.13 6.74
CA SER A 203 -8.24 -21.54 6.29
C SER A 203 -9.28 -20.42 6.52
N GLY A 204 -10.06 -20.13 5.47
CA GLY A 204 -10.98 -19.00 5.33
C GLY A 204 -10.31 -17.64 5.15
N VAL A 205 -9.01 -17.50 5.47
CA VAL A 205 -8.28 -16.22 5.42
C VAL A 205 -7.97 -15.84 3.99
N VAL A 206 -7.48 -16.79 3.18
CA VAL A 206 -7.11 -16.55 1.78
C VAL A 206 -8.34 -16.13 0.95
N GLY A 207 -9.48 -16.78 1.17
CA GLY A 207 -10.75 -16.42 0.54
C GLY A 207 -11.20 -14.99 0.87
N ARG A 208 -11.16 -14.60 2.15
CA ARG A 208 -11.46 -13.21 2.57
C ARG A 208 -10.46 -12.20 2.00
N LEU A 209 -9.18 -12.56 1.89
CA LEU A 209 -8.18 -11.69 1.27
C LEU A 209 -8.48 -11.42 -0.19
N ARG A 210 -8.77 -12.47 -0.95
CA ARG A 210 -9.15 -12.38 -2.36
C ARG A 210 -10.43 -11.54 -2.56
N ALA A 211 -11.39 -11.65 -1.65
CA ALA A 211 -12.65 -10.90 -1.70
C ALA A 211 -12.53 -9.45 -1.18
N GLY A 212 -11.36 -9.02 -0.67
CA GLY A 212 -11.21 -7.70 -0.07
C GLY A 212 -11.83 -7.55 1.33
N GLU A 213 -12.21 -8.65 1.97
CA GLU A 213 -12.95 -8.74 3.23
C GLU A 213 -12.04 -9.08 4.44
N THR A 214 -10.74 -8.77 4.35
CA THR A 214 -9.78 -9.08 5.42
C THR A 214 -10.16 -8.43 6.76
N THR A 215 -10.23 -9.23 7.81
CA THR A 215 -10.48 -8.76 9.17
C THR A 215 -9.21 -8.27 9.86
N ALA A 216 -9.35 -7.54 10.97
CA ALA A 216 -8.19 -7.16 11.80
C ALA A 216 -7.38 -8.40 12.28
N ALA A 217 -8.07 -9.49 12.64
CA ALA A 217 -7.43 -10.73 13.04
C ALA A 217 -6.66 -11.39 11.89
N ASP A 218 -7.17 -11.32 10.66
CA ASP A 218 -6.48 -11.82 9.47
C ASP A 218 -5.18 -11.05 9.24
N ARG A 219 -5.25 -9.72 9.24
CA ARG A 219 -4.07 -8.85 9.04
C ARG A 219 -3.03 -9.08 10.14
N ALA A 220 -3.46 -9.14 11.39
CA ALA A 220 -2.60 -9.33 12.55
C ALA A 220 -1.74 -10.60 12.47
N ARG A 221 -2.28 -11.72 11.95
CA ARG A 221 -1.53 -12.98 11.78
C ARG A 221 -0.33 -12.79 10.85
N PHE A 222 -0.52 -12.14 9.71
CA PHE A 222 0.55 -11.88 8.75
C PHE A 222 1.55 -10.85 9.24
N VAL A 223 1.09 -9.78 9.92
CA VAL A 223 1.98 -8.82 10.58
C VAL A 223 2.85 -9.53 11.62
N GLY A 224 2.26 -10.41 12.42
CA GLY A 224 2.99 -11.26 13.35
C GLY A 224 4.07 -12.10 12.65
N ALA A 225 3.69 -12.82 11.60
CA ALA A 225 4.62 -13.67 10.84
C ALA A 225 5.76 -12.87 10.19
N ALA A 226 5.48 -11.67 9.66
CA ALA A 226 6.48 -10.77 9.10
C ALA A 226 7.48 -10.31 10.19
N VAL A 227 6.99 -9.81 11.33
CA VAL A 227 7.85 -9.38 12.45
C VAL A 227 8.67 -10.54 13.00
N GLY A 228 8.09 -11.74 13.08
CA GLY A 228 8.78 -12.96 13.53
C GLY A 228 9.78 -13.54 12.53
N SER A 229 9.75 -13.12 11.26
CA SER A 229 10.63 -13.66 10.21
C SER A 229 12.10 -13.36 10.46
N ARG A 230 12.97 -14.21 9.92
CA ARG A 230 14.43 -14.05 9.95
C ARG A 230 14.96 -13.72 8.56
N PRO A 231 15.62 -12.56 8.34
CA PRO A 231 16.20 -12.21 7.05
C PRO A 231 17.12 -13.32 6.49
N GLY A 232 17.01 -13.58 5.19
CA GLY A 232 17.73 -14.64 4.48
C GLY A 232 17.22 -16.06 4.74
N SER A 233 16.04 -16.23 5.36
CA SER A 233 15.50 -17.55 5.72
C SER A 233 13.97 -17.61 5.67
N LEU A 234 13.44 -18.83 5.50
CA LEU A 234 12.00 -19.11 5.69
C LEU A 234 11.60 -19.24 7.17
N THR A 235 12.55 -19.13 8.10
CA THR A 235 12.31 -19.37 9.54
C THR A 235 11.56 -18.21 10.18
N VAL A 236 10.56 -18.54 10.99
CA VAL A 236 9.77 -17.59 11.77
C VAL A 236 9.91 -17.92 13.25
N ASP A 237 10.29 -16.93 14.05
CA ASP A 237 10.26 -16.97 15.49
C ASP A 237 8.80 -16.89 15.97
N ARG A 238 8.28 -18.01 16.49
CA ARG A 238 6.86 -18.16 16.85
C ARG A 238 6.45 -17.32 18.07
N GLU A 239 7.37 -17.07 19.00
CA GLU A 239 7.08 -16.25 20.18
C GLU A 239 7.01 -14.77 19.80
N ARG A 240 7.97 -14.30 18.99
CA ARG A 240 7.95 -12.96 18.42
C ARG A 240 6.74 -12.75 17.52
N MET A 241 6.39 -13.75 16.70
CA MET A 241 5.17 -13.73 15.87
C MET A 241 3.92 -13.56 16.72
N ALA A 242 3.71 -14.40 17.73
CA ALA A 242 2.52 -14.35 18.57
C ALA A 242 2.40 -13.01 19.34
N THR A 243 3.53 -12.45 19.78
CA THR A 243 3.55 -11.15 20.46
C THR A 243 3.20 -10.02 19.51
N ALA A 244 3.76 -10.01 18.31
CA ALA A 244 3.47 -9.01 17.30
C ALA A 244 2.03 -9.10 16.78
N GLU A 245 1.51 -10.31 16.61
CA GLU A 245 0.12 -10.55 16.24
C GLU A 245 -0.86 -9.97 17.27
N ARG A 246 -0.64 -10.19 18.56
CA ARG A 246 -1.49 -9.59 19.61
C ARG A 246 -1.47 -8.07 19.54
N ARG A 247 -0.27 -7.46 19.47
CA ARG A 247 -0.13 -6.00 19.33
C ARG A 247 -0.83 -5.45 18.09
N ALA A 248 -0.78 -6.17 16.98
CA ALA A 248 -1.39 -5.72 15.73
C ALA A 248 -2.91 -5.84 15.78
N ARG A 249 -3.43 -6.87 16.47
CA ARG A 249 -4.87 -7.04 16.72
C ARG A 249 -5.43 -5.97 17.64
N ASP A 250 -4.65 -5.58 18.65
CA ASP A 250 -5.06 -4.61 19.67
C ASP A 250 -4.76 -3.15 19.26
N ALA A 251 -4.21 -2.93 18.06
CA ALA A 251 -3.93 -1.60 17.54
C ALA A 251 -5.25 -0.85 17.24
N ASP A 252 -5.33 0.38 17.74
CA ASP A 252 -6.45 1.31 17.54
C ASP A 252 -5.89 2.72 17.30
N SER A 253 -5.30 2.90 16.13
CA SER A 253 -4.70 4.16 15.71
C SER A 253 -5.71 5.11 15.08
N TRP A 254 -5.38 6.40 15.01
CA TRP A 254 -6.19 7.37 14.27
C TRP A 254 -6.40 6.92 12.82
N ALA A 255 -5.36 6.35 12.21
CA ALA A 255 -5.36 5.94 10.82
C ALA A 255 -6.23 4.69 10.59
N GLY A 256 -6.21 3.73 11.52
CA GLY A 256 -7.10 2.57 11.48
C GLY A 256 -8.57 2.96 11.60
N ARG A 257 -8.90 3.84 12.56
CA ARG A 257 -10.25 4.39 12.71
C ARG A 257 -10.69 5.16 11.46
N ALA A 258 -9.84 6.02 10.94
CA ALA A 258 -10.11 6.78 9.71
C ALA A 258 -10.41 5.85 8.53
N VAL A 259 -9.64 4.78 8.35
CA VAL A 259 -9.88 3.80 7.29
C VAL A 259 -11.28 3.18 7.41
N ASP A 260 -11.68 2.76 8.61
CA ASP A 260 -12.95 2.07 8.80
C ASP A 260 -14.14 3.04 8.63
N GLU A 261 -14.00 4.29 9.07
CA GLU A 261 -14.98 5.36 8.86
C GLU A 261 -15.10 5.75 7.38
N TRP A 262 -13.98 5.81 6.65
CA TRP A 262 -13.96 6.08 5.21
C TRP A 262 -14.65 4.96 4.42
N LYS A 263 -14.32 3.70 4.70
CA LYS A 263 -14.97 2.54 4.07
C LYS A 263 -16.48 2.51 4.29
N THR A 264 -16.92 2.94 5.47
CA THR A 264 -18.36 2.99 5.81
C THR A 264 -19.12 4.06 5.02
N ARG A 265 -18.47 5.17 4.67
CA ARG A 265 -19.09 6.33 3.99
C ARG A 265 -18.91 6.34 2.48
N ALA A 266 -17.89 5.64 1.98
CA ALA A 266 -17.56 5.65 0.56
C ALA A 266 -18.72 5.11 -0.30
N GLY A 267 -18.91 5.74 -1.46
CA GLY A 267 -19.72 5.22 -2.54
C GLY A 267 -18.96 4.17 -3.36
N ALA A 268 -19.45 3.90 -4.57
CA ALA A 268 -18.73 3.02 -5.48
C ALA A 268 -17.38 3.65 -5.89
N ASP A 269 -16.39 2.80 -6.17
CA ASP A 269 -15.08 3.25 -6.62
C ASP A 269 -15.19 4.03 -7.95
N GLY A 270 -14.55 5.19 -8.02
CA GLY A 270 -14.68 6.15 -9.12
C GLY A 270 -15.98 6.98 -9.16
N GLU A 271 -16.91 6.78 -8.22
CA GLU A 271 -18.13 7.58 -8.12
C GLU A 271 -17.81 8.99 -7.61
N THR A 272 -18.57 9.99 -8.07
CA THR A 272 -18.46 11.36 -7.56
C THR A 272 -18.91 11.42 -6.11
N VAL A 273 -18.14 12.12 -5.27
CA VAL A 273 -18.48 12.31 -3.86
C VAL A 273 -19.68 13.26 -3.75
N PRO A 274 -20.82 12.83 -3.19
CA PRO A 274 -22.04 13.65 -3.13
C PRO A 274 -22.01 14.61 -1.92
N LEU A 275 -20.90 15.32 -1.73
CA LEU A 275 -20.71 16.27 -0.62
C LEU A 275 -20.22 17.61 -1.13
N ASP A 276 -20.88 18.69 -0.68
CA ASP A 276 -20.41 20.05 -0.92
C ASP A 276 -19.01 20.29 -0.33
N PRO A 277 -18.17 21.15 -0.94
CA PRO A 277 -16.79 21.35 -0.50
C PRO A 277 -16.62 21.64 1.01
N PRO A 278 -17.38 22.55 1.65
CA PRO A 278 -17.22 22.81 3.07
C PRO A 278 -17.60 21.61 3.96
N VAL A 279 -18.53 20.76 3.50
CA VAL A 279 -18.93 19.54 4.23
C VAL A 279 -17.82 18.50 4.13
N ARG A 280 -17.27 18.31 2.92
CA ARG A 280 -16.15 17.41 2.68
C ARG A 280 -14.90 17.79 3.48
N GLU A 281 -14.52 19.06 3.48
CA GLU A 281 -13.37 19.55 4.26
C GLU A 281 -13.54 19.37 5.77
N ARG A 282 -14.77 19.53 6.30
CA ARG A 282 -15.06 19.21 7.70
C ARG A 282 -14.93 17.72 7.98
N LEU A 283 -15.41 16.88 7.05
CA LEU A 283 -15.32 15.43 7.20
C LEU A 283 -13.88 14.94 7.20
N VAL A 284 -13.02 15.45 6.30
CA VAL A 284 -11.59 15.10 6.30
C VAL A 284 -10.93 15.52 7.61
N ARG A 285 -11.22 16.72 8.11
CA ARG A 285 -10.71 17.19 9.41
C ARG A 285 -11.17 16.28 10.56
N GLU A 286 -12.45 15.96 10.63
CA GLU A 286 -13.00 15.12 11.70
C GLU A 286 -12.39 13.70 11.70
N LEU A 287 -12.25 13.08 10.53
CA LEU A 287 -11.80 11.70 10.41
C LEU A 287 -10.28 11.55 10.49
N GLU A 288 -9.52 12.56 10.08
CA GLU A 288 -8.05 12.49 10.06
C GLU A 288 -7.42 13.50 11.03
N ASP A 289 -7.54 14.80 10.79
CA ASP A 289 -6.80 15.83 11.55
C ASP A 289 -7.16 15.84 13.04
N ASP A 290 -8.45 15.99 13.37
CA ASP A 290 -8.96 16.01 14.74
C ASP A 290 -8.80 14.64 15.43
N ALA A 291 -8.68 13.57 14.65
CA ALA A 291 -8.43 12.22 15.12
C ALA A 291 -6.96 11.96 15.49
N GLY A 292 -6.05 12.87 15.14
CA GLY A 292 -4.62 12.82 15.48
C GLY A 292 -3.68 12.59 14.29
N ALA A 293 -4.15 12.80 13.06
CA ALA A 293 -3.28 12.74 11.89
C ALA A 293 -2.20 13.83 11.93
N PRO A 294 -0.94 13.52 11.56
CA PRO A 294 0.08 14.55 11.39
C PRO A 294 -0.33 15.57 10.33
N ALA A 295 0.08 16.82 10.53
CA ALA A 295 -0.08 17.87 9.52
C ALA A 295 0.67 17.50 8.23
N THR A 296 0.18 17.97 7.09
CA THR A 296 0.89 17.82 5.82
C THR A 296 2.06 18.81 5.75
N PRO A 297 3.19 18.42 5.14
CA PRO A 297 4.43 19.20 5.18
C PRO A 297 4.36 20.55 4.44
N GLY A 298 3.39 20.73 3.54
CA GLY A 298 3.31 21.88 2.64
C GLY A 298 4.03 21.63 1.31
N TRP A 299 3.76 22.50 0.34
CA TRP A 299 4.51 22.60 -0.91
C TRP A 299 5.33 23.90 -0.80
N GLU A 300 6.63 23.81 -0.53
CA GLU A 300 7.55 24.99 -0.51
C GLU A 300 8.37 25.05 -1.80
#